data_AF-A0A6J0H6D9-F1
#
_entry.id   AF-A0A6J0H6D9-F1
#
_cell.length_a   1.000
_cell.length_b   1.000
_cell.length_c   1.000
_cell.angle_alpha   90.00
_cell.angle_beta   90.00
_cell.angle_gamma   90.00
#
_symmetry.space_group_name_H-M   'P 1'
#
loop_
_entity.id
_entity.type
_entity.pdbx_description
1 polymer ?
#
loop_
_entity_poly.entity_id
_entity_poly.type
_entity_poly.pdbx_seq_one_letter_code
_entity_poly.pdbx_strand_id
1 'polypeptide(L)'
;MRRVVRQSKFRHVFGQAVKNDQCYDDIRVSRVTWDSSFCAVNPRFVAIIVDASGGGAFLVLPLHKTGRIDKSYPTVCGHTGPVLDIDWCPHNDQVIASGSEDCTVMVWQIPENGLTLSLTEPVVVLEGHSKRVGIVAWHPTARNVLLSAGCDNAIIIWNVGTGEALINLDDMHVDMIYNVSWNRNGSLICTASKDKKVRVIDPRKQEIVAEKEKTHEGARPMRAIFLADGNIFTTGFSRMSERQLALWNPKNMEEPIALHEMDTSNGVLLPFYDPDTNIIYLCGKGDSSIRYFEITDESPYVHYLNTFSSKEPQRGMGFMPKRGLDVNKCEIARFFKLHERKCEPIIMTVPRKSDLFQDDLYPDTAGPEAALEAEEWFEGKNADPLLISLKHGYIPGKNRDLKVVKKNILDNKPAANKKSDLISAPKKAADASNPQNEAKLEEILKELKSIKDMISSQDERISKLEQQMAKIGD
;
A
#
# COMPACT_ATOMS: atom_id res chain seq x y z
N MET A 1 -28.49 -29.42 27.47
CA MET A 1 -28.66 -28.03 27.01
C MET A 1 -28.65 -28.02 25.49
N ARG A 2 -29.73 -27.57 24.82
CA ARG A 2 -29.69 -27.31 23.38
C ARG A 2 -28.69 -26.17 23.16
N ARG A 3 -27.59 -26.43 22.46
CA ARG A 3 -26.61 -25.43 22.07
C ARG A 3 -27.35 -24.40 21.21
N VAL A 4 -27.62 -23.22 21.77
CA VAL A 4 -28.21 -22.11 21.02
C VAL A 4 -27.20 -21.76 19.94
N VAL A 5 -27.50 -22.13 18.70
CA VAL A 5 -26.64 -21.83 17.56
C VAL A 5 -26.80 -20.33 17.27
N ARG A 6 -25.70 -19.57 17.40
CA ARG A 6 -25.66 -18.15 17.02
C ARG A 6 -26.18 -18.02 15.59
N GLN A 7 -27.15 -17.12 15.40
CA GLN A 7 -27.66 -16.81 14.08
C GLN A 7 -26.66 -15.89 13.37
N SER A 8 -25.96 -16.43 12.38
CA SER A 8 -25.11 -15.67 11.46
C SER A 8 -25.57 -15.91 10.04
N LYS A 9 -25.79 -14.82 9.29
CA LYS A 9 -26.10 -14.89 7.85
C LYS A 9 -24.94 -15.47 7.02
N PHE A 10 -23.73 -15.49 7.60
CA PHE A 10 -22.50 -15.96 6.96
C PHE A 10 -22.12 -17.39 7.37
N ARG A 11 -22.92 -18.05 8.21
CA ARG A 11 -22.64 -19.40 8.73
C ARG A 11 -22.34 -20.44 7.65
N HIS A 12 -22.97 -20.29 6.49
CA HIS A 12 -22.90 -21.22 5.37
C HIS A 12 -22.08 -20.68 4.19
N VAL A 13 -21.26 -19.65 4.41
CA VAL A 13 -20.27 -19.24 3.42
C VAL A 13 -19.38 -20.44 3.08
N PHE A 14 -19.15 -20.64 1.79
CA PHE A 14 -18.25 -21.68 1.30
C PHE A 14 -17.36 -21.12 0.18
N GLY A 15 -16.15 -21.66 0.09
CA GLY A 15 -15.22 -21.36 -0.99
C GLY A 15 -15.31 -22.41 -2.09
N GLN A 16 -15.30 -21.97 -3.35
CA GLN A 16 -15.26 -22.83 -4.51
C GLN A 16 -14.11 -22.39 -5.44
N ALA A 17 -13.18 -23.30 -5.70
CA ALA A 17 -12.16 -23.08 -6.72
C ALA A 17 -12.81 -23.08 -8.11
N VAL A 18 -12.37 -22.17 -8.97
CA VAL A 18 -12.84 -22.13 -10.37
C VAL A 18 -12.31 -23.32 -11.16
N LYS A 19 -12.90 -23.54 -12.35
CA LYS A 19 -12.43 -24.57 -13.26
C LYS A 19 -11.05 -24.20 -13.83
N ASN A 20 -10.30 -25.20 -14.29
CA ASN A 20 -8.92 -24.99 -14.76
C ASN A 20 -8.82 -24.02 -15.95
N ASP A 21 -9.81 -23.99 -16.85
CA ASP A 21 -9.90 -23.04 -17.97
C ASP A 21 -10.06 -21.57 -17.54
N GLN A 22 -10.50 -21.34 -16.30
CA GLN A 22 -10.66 -20.03 -15.68
C GLN A 22 -9.47 -19.66 -14.77
N CYS A 23 -8.46 -20.53 -14.68
CA CYS A 23 -7.21 -20.25 -13.97
C CYS A 23 -6.20 -19.57 -14.89
N TYR A 24 -5.09 -19.08 -14.33
CA TYR A 24 -3.97 -18.56 -15.11
C TYR A 24 -2.78 -19.50 -14.95
N ASP A 25 -2.41 -20.21 -16.02
CA ASP A 25 -1.43 -21.30 -15.97
C ASP A 25 -0.09 -20.90 -16.60
N ASP A 26 0.97 -21.65 -16.26
CA ASP A 26 2.36 -21.48 -16.75
C ASP A 26 3.02 -20.15 -16.30
N ILE A 27 2.58 -19.61 -15.15
CA ILE A 27 3.13 -18.39 -14.54
C ILE A 27 4.25 -18.75 -13.57
N ARG A 28 5.46 -18.22 -13.75
CA ARG A 28 6.59 -18.45 -12.83
C ARG A 28 6.52 -17.51 -11.62
N VAL A 29 5.74 -17.87 -10.61
CA VAL A 29 5.59 -17.09 -9.37
C VAL A 29 6.94 -16.96 -8.64
N SER A 30 7.21 -15.77 -8.12
CA SER A 30 8.45 -15.45 -7.40
C SER A 30 8.77 -16.44 -6.27
N ARG A 31 10.04 -16.81 -6.16
CA ARG A 31 10.59 -17.68 -5.10
C ARG A 31 11.24 -16.91 -3.97
N VAL A 32 11.24 -15.58 -4.02
CA VAL A 32 11.84 -14.73 -2.99
C VAL A 32 11.18 -15.03 -1.64
N THR A 33 12.00 -15.17 -0.61
CA THR A 33 11.51 -15.36 0.76
C THR A 33 11.11 -14.02 1.36
N TRP A 34 9.88 -13.62 1.10
CA TRP A 34 9.27 -12.41 1.65
C TRP A 34 7.81 -12.67 2.01
N ASP A 35 7.29 -12.03 3.05
CA ASP A 35 5.97 -12.35 3.62
C ASP A 35 4.83 -11.42 3.09
N SER A 36 5.04 -10.75 1.96
CA SER A 36 3.95 -10.04 1.24
C SER A 36 3.07 -11.04 0.48
N SER A 37 1.95 -10.58 -0.06
CA SER A 37 0.97 -11.44 -0.72
C SER A 37 1.43 -12.00 -2.07
N PHE A 38 2.41 -11.37 -2.74
CA PHE A 38 2.88 -11.63 -4.11
C PHE A 38 1.84 -11.48 -5.23
N CYS A 39 0.60 -11.11 -4.87
CA CYS A 39 -0.50 -10.97 -5.81
C CYS A 39 -1.35 -9.78 -5.38
N ALA A 40 -1.58 -8.87 -6.32
CA ALA A 40 -2.51 -7.76 -6.16
C ALA A 40 -3.52 -7.82 -7.29
N VAL A 41 -4.80 -7.62 -6.99
CA VAL A 41 -5.87 -7.72 -7.99
C VAL A 41 -6.83 -6.56 -7.83
N ASN A 42 -7.38 -6.10 -8.95
CA ASN A 42 -8.44 -5.11 -8.98
C ASN A 42 -9.53 -5.54 -9.98
N PRO A 43 -10.59 -4.75 -10.21
CA PRO A 43 -11.67 -5.14 -11.12
C PRO A 43 -11.29 -5.30 -12.60
N ARG A 44 -10.07 -4.93 -13.02
CA ARG A 44 -9.61 -5.00 -14.41
C ARG A 44 -8.46 -5.98 -14.61
N PHE A 45 -7.54 -6.06 -13.65
CA PHE A 45 -6.27 -6.76 -13.78
C PHE A 45 -5.94 -7.62 -12.55
N VAL A 46 -5.20 -8.70 -12.80
CA VAL A 46 -4.45 -9.43 -11.79
C VAL A 46 -2.96 -9.18 -12.02
N ALA A 47 -2.26 -8.76 -10.96
CA ALA A 47 -0.82 -8.56 -10.94
C ALA A 47 -0.14 -9.61 -10.05
N ILE A 48 0.93 -10.22 -10.54
CA ILE A 48 1.63 -11.33 -9.89
C ILE A 48 3.13 -11.08 -9.95
N ILE A 49 3.81 -11.11 -8.81
CA ILE A 49 5.27 -11.03 -8.78
C ILE A 49 5.86 -12.32 -9.33
N VAL A 50 6.74 -12.21 -10.34
CA VAL A 50 7.32 -13.35 -11.04
C VAL A 50 8.83 -13.41 -10.89
N ASP A 51 9.41 -14.61 -11.05
CA ASP A 51 10.85 -14.76 -11.11
C ASP A 51 11.42 -14.08 -12.37
N ALA A 52 12.42 -13.22 -12.18
CA ALA A 52 13.17 -12.56 -13.26
C ALA A 52 14.65 -12.92 -13.17
N SER A 53 15.30 -13.13 -14.33
CA SER A 53 16.70 -13.61 -14.40
C SER A 53 17.77 -12.52 -14.23
N GLY A 54 17.38 -11.24 -14.09
CA GLY A 54 18.33 -10.12 -14.07
C GLY A 54 17.76 -8.78 -13.57
N GLY A 55 16.89 -8.82 -12.56
CA GLY A 55 16.24 -7.63 -11.99
C GLY A 55 14.95 -8.00 -11.27
N GLY A 56 14.01 -7.06 -11.19
CA GLY A 56 12.66 -7.29 -10.66
C GLY A 56 11.60 -7.19 -11.74
N ALA A 57 10.65 -8.13 -11.74
CA ALA A 57 9.51 -8.07 -12.62
C ALA A 57 8.23 -8.57 -11.95
N PHE A 58 7.10 -8.05 -12.44
CA PHE A 58 5.78 -8.59 -12.15
C PHE A 58 4.94 -8.64 -13.43
N LEU A 59 4.06 -9.62 -13.49
CA LEU A 59 3.12 -9.86 -14.56
C LEU A 59 1.84 -9.06 -14.29
N VAL A 60 1.22 -8.49 -15.32
CA VAL A 60 -0.10 -7.87 -15.23
C VAL A 60 -0.99 -8.44 -16.34
N LEU A 61 -2.06 -9.12 -15.97
CA LEU A 61 -3.00 -9.75 -16.89
C LEU A 61 -4.38 -9.13 -16.75
N PRO A 62 -5.08 -8.81 -17.86
CA PRO A 62 -6.51 -8.56 -17.81
C PRO A 62 -7.25 -9.78 -17.23
N LEU A 63 -8.29 -9.57 -16.41
CA LEU A 63 -9.01 -10.66 -15.73
C LEU A 63 -9.64 -11.69 -16.69
N HIS A 64 -9.96 -11.28 -17.92
CA HIS A 64 -10.54 -12.17 -18.93
C HIS A 64 -9.49 -13.04 -19.64
N LYS A 65 -8.19 -12.77 -19.45
CA LYS A 65 -7.09 -13.49 -20.11
C LYS A 65 -6.70 -14.73 -19.28
N THR A 66 -7.62 -15.68 -19.16
CA THR A 66 -7.41 -16.95 -18.46
C THR A 66 -6.80 -18.01 -19.39
N GLY A 67 -6.43 -19.16 -18.81
CA GLY A 67 -5.75 -20.26 -19.48
C GLY A 67 -4.23 -20.15 -19.40
N ARG A 68 -3.57 -20.81 -20.35
CA ARG A 68 -2.11 -20.85 -20.42
C ARG A 68 -1.54 -19.50 -20.86
N ILE A 69 -0.66 -18.93 -20.04
CA ILE A 69 0.06 -17.69 -20.35
C ILE A 69 1.35 -18.02 -21.09
N ASP A 70 1.62 -17.29 -22.19
CA ASP A 70 2.84 -17.50 -22.97
C ASP A 70 4.07 -17.04 -22.16
N LYS A 71 5.18 -17.78 -22.27
CA LYS A 71 6.43 -17.45 -21.56
C LYS A 71 7.05 -16.11 -21.97
N SER A 72 6.73 -15.64 -23.17
CA SER A 72 7.15 -14.34 -23.72
C SER A 72 6.13 -13.23 -23.46
N TYR A 73 5.06 -13.50 -22.71
CA TYR A 73 4.07 -12.47 -22.39
C TYR A 73 4.76 -11.29 -21.67
N PRO A 74 4.47 -10.04 -22.08
CA PRO A 74 5.14 -8.87 -21.55
C PRO A 74 4.92 -8.71 -20.04
N THR A 75 5.96 -8.24 -19.36
CA THR A 75 5.96 -7.97 -17.92
C THR A 75 6.23 -6.50 -17.65
N VAL A 76 5.96 -6.06 -16.43
CA VAL A 76 6.49 -4.79 -15.93
C VAL A 76 7.89 -5.07 -15.38
N CYS A 77 8.90 -4.43 -15.95
CA CYS A 77 10.31 -4.68 -15.67
C CYS A 77 11.15 -3.41 -15.83
N GLY A 78 11.23 -2.60 -14.77
CA GLY A 78 12.23 -1.51 -14.65
C GLY A 78 13.04 -1.55 -13.34
N HIS A 79 12.66 -2.40 -12.39
CA HIS A 79 13.42 -2.60 -11.16
C HIS A 79 14.72 -3.36 -11.41
N THR A 80 15.78 -2.95 -10.73
CA THR A 80 17.12 -3.57 -10.83
C THR A 80 17.33 -4.69 -9.80
N GLY A 81 16.43 -4.81 -8.83
CA GLY A 81 16.38 -5.90 -7.85
C GLY A 81 14.99 -6.55 -7.78
N PRO A 82 14.83 -7.72 -7.13
CA PRO A 82 13.54 -8.38 -6.99
C PRO A 82 12.44 -7.48 -6.41
N VAL A 83 11.24 -7.56 -7.01
CA VAL A 83 10.05 -6.89 -6.47
C VAL A 83 9.56 -7.66 -5.25
N LEU A 84 9.34 -6.95 -4.15
CA LEU A 84 8.96 -7.50 -2.86
C LEU A 84 7.47 -7.30 -2.57
N ASP A 85 6.88 -6.22 -3.04
CA ASP A 85 5.47 -5.92 -2.80
C ASP A 85 4.85 -5.12 -3.96
N ILE A 86 3.55 -5.29 -4.16
CA ILE A 86 2.77 -4.60 -5.20
C ILE A 86 1.39 -4.25 -4.66
N ASP A 87 0.90 -3.05 -4.97
CA ASP A 87 -0.42 -2.60 -4.54
C ASP A 87 -1.10 -1.72 -5.59
N TRP A 88 -2.37 -2.02 -5.88
CA TRP A 88 -3.17 -1.25 -6.84
C TRP A 88 -3.69 0.02 -6.20
N CYS A 89 -3.66 1.12 -6.94
CA CYS A 89 -4.26 2.37 -6.49
C CYS A 89 -5.78 2.17 -6.30
N PRO A 90 -6.34 2.45 -5.12
CA PRO A 90 -7.77 2.28 -4.86
C PRO A 90 -8.62 3.21 -5.72
N HIS A 91 -8.04 4.35 -6.15
CA HIS A 91 -8.71 5.38 -6.92
C HIS A 91 -8.45 5.35 -8.43
N ASN A 92 -7.62 4.42 -8.90
CA ASN A 92 -7.37 4.23 -10.33
C ASN A 92 -6.98 2.79 -10.65
N ASP A 93 -7.91 2.07 -11.31
CA ASP A 93 -7.76 0.65 -11.66
C ASP A 93 -6.65 0.38 -12.70
N GLN A 94 -5.96 1.40 -13.20
CA GLN A 94 -4.81 1.25 -14.12
C GLN A 94 -3.47 1.62 -13.47
N VAL A 95 -3.46 2.07 -12.20
CA VAL A 95 -2.24 2.49 -11.52
C VAL A 95 -1.84 1.46 -10.46
N ILE A 96 -0.60 1.01 -10.49
CA ILE A 96 -0.03 0.07 -9.51
C ILE A 96 1.32 0.60 -9.00
N ALA A 97 1.58 0.42 -7.71
CA ALA A 97 2.88 0.69 -7.10
C ALA A 97 3.63 -0.62 -6.87
N SER A 98 4.96 -0.59 -6.95
CA SER A 98 5.84 -1.72 -6.63
C SER A 98 7.01 -1.28 -5.75
N GLY A 99 7.28 -2.03 -4.69
CA GLY A 99 8.48 -1.90 -3.84
C GLY A 99 9.49 -3.01 -4.13
N SER A 100 10.78 -2.68 -4.11
CA SER A 100 11.85 -3.57 -4.60
C SER A 100 13.08 -3.63 -3.69
N GLU A 101 13.89 -4.68 -3.89
CA GLU A 101 15.21 -4.80 -3.30
C GLU A 101 16.21 -3.72 -3.74
N ASP A 102 15.94 -3.03 -4.85
CA ASP A 102 16.74 -1.90 -5.32
C ASP A 102 16.52 -0.59 -4.52
N CYS A 103 15.78 -0.65 -3.41
CA CYS A 103 15.49 0.47 -2.50
C CYS A 103 14.55 1.54 -3.10
N THR A 104 13.98 1.31 -4.28
CA THR A 104 13.04 2.24 -4.90
C THR A 104 11.60 1.76 -4.79
N VAL A 105 10.68 2.73 -4.85
CA VAL A 105 9.27 2.47 -5.16
C VAL A 105 8.97 3.03 -6.54
N MET A 106 8.40 2.23 -7.42
CA MET A 106 8.00 2.66 -8.76
C MET A 106 6.48 2.62 -8.90
N VAL A 107 5.92 3.62 -9.57
CA VAL A 107 4.48 3.69 -9.88
C VAL A 107 4.27 3.58 -11.38
N TRP A 108 3.35 2.71 -11.79
CA TRP A 108 3.16 2.31 -13.17
C TRP A 108 1.74 2.62 -13.64
N GLN A 109 1.62 3.10 -14.88
CA GLN A 109 0.34 3.21 -15.58
C GLN A 109 0.20 2.02 -16.54
N ILE A 110 -0.77 1.16 -16.28
CA ILE A 110 -1.07 -0.02 -17.09
C ILE A 110 -2.02 0.38 -18.23
N PRO A 111 -1.70 0.02 -19.49
CA PRO A 111 -2.60 0.29 -20.60
C PRO A 111 -3.96 -0.39 -20.42
N GLU A 112 -5.01 0.24 -20.95
CA GLU A 112 -6.39 -0.19 -20.72
C GLU A 112 -6.65 -1.66 -21.09
N ASN A 113 -6.03 -2.14 -22.16
CA ASN A 113 -6.18 -3.49 -22.70
C ASN A 113 -5.12 -4.48 -22.18
N GLY A 114 -4.36 -4.10 -21.15
CA GLY A 114 -3.20 -4.84 -20.66
C GLY A 114 -1.94 -4.58 -21.47
N LEU A 115 -0.88 -5.30 -21.13
CA LEU A 115 0.44 -5.12 -21.73
C LEU A 115 0.51 -5.73 -23.13
N THR A 116 0.99 -4.95 -24.10
CA THR A 116 1.37 -5.39 -25.46
C THR A 116 2.87 -5.52 -25.62
N LEU A 117 3.63 -4.69 -24.90
CA LEU A 117 5.09 -4.70 -24.78
C LEU A 117 5.46 -4.64 -23.30
N SER A 118 6.66 -5.11 -22.95
CA SER A 118 7.14 -5.02 -21.58
C SER A 118 7.28 -3.55 -21.18
N LEU A 119 6.77 -3.21 -19.99
CA LEU A 119 6.78 -1.85 -19.47
C LEU A 119 8.04 -1.64 -18.62
N THR A 120 8.97 -0.83 -19.11
CA THR A 120 10.27 -0.59 -18.46
C THR A 120 10.35 0.77 -17.77
N GLU A 121 9.55 1.73 -18.23
CA GLU A 121 9.55 3.09 -17.71
C GLU A 121 8.35 3.31 -16.78
N PRO A 122 8.58 3.59 -15.49
CA PRO A 122 7.52 3.95 -14.57
C PRO A 122 7.08 5.41 -14.79
N VAL A 123 5.89 5.74 -14.32
CA VAL A 123 5.37 7.13 -14.31
C VAL A 123 6.18 7.98 -13.34
N VAL A 124 6.54 7.40 -12.18
CA VAL A 124 7.43 8.03 -11.20
C VAL A 124 8.25 6.98 -10.48
N VAL A 125 9.50 7.34 -10.21
CA VAL A 125 10.42 6.62 -9.30
C VAL A 125 10.50 7.45 -8.03
N LEU A 126 10.23 6.82 -6.89
CA LEU A 126 10.28 7.40 -5.56
C LEU A 126 11.53 6.86 -4.87
N GLU A 127 12.50 7.74 -4.63
CA GLU A 127 13.80 7.43 -4.05
C GLU A 127 13.89 8.10 -2.67
N GLY A 128 14.23 7.32 -1.65
CA GLY A 128 14.35 7.83 -0.28
C GLY A 128 14.70 6.77 0.75
N HIS A 129 14.34 5.51 0.50
CA HIS A 129 14.79 4.40 1.33
C HIS A 129 16.26 4.05 1.04
N SER A 130 17.00 3.69 2.10
CA SER A 130 18.41 3.29 2.04
C SER A 130 18.60 1.77 1.98
N LYS A 131 17.51 1.01 2.14
CA LYS A 131 17.47 -0.45 2.05
C LYS A 131 16.20 -0.88 1.30
N ARG A 132 16.13 -2.17 0.96
CA ARG A 132 15.00 -2.76 0.25
C ARG A 132 13.63 -2.33 0.79
N VAL A 133 12.71 -2.04 -0.12
CA VAL A 133 11.34 -1.62 0.19
C VAL A 133 10.43 -2.82 0.03
N GLY A 134 9.83 -3.26 1.12
CA GLY A 134 9.06 -4.50 1.15
C GLY A 134 7.58 -4.33 1.51
N ILE A 135 7.13 -3.10 1.69
CA ILE A 135 5.75 -2.74 2.01
C ILE A 135 5.39 -1.50 1.20
N VAL A 136 4.35 -1.59 0.39
CA VAL A 136 3.70 -0.43 -0.26
C VAL A 136 2.20 -0.47 0.04
N ALA A 137 1.62 0.67 0.39
CA ALA A 137 0.20 0.76 0.72
C ALA A 137 -0.38 2.10 0.30
N TRP A 138 -1.31 2.10 -0.64
CA TRP A 138 -2.01 3.32 -1.02
C TRP A 138 -2.89 3.84 0.11
N HIS A 139 -3.00 5.15 0.20
CA HIS A 139 -3.91 5.78 1.14
C HIS A 139 -5.38 5.54 0.71
N PRO A 140 -6.30 5.21 1.63
CA PRO A 140 -7.65 4.80 1.26
C PRO A 140 -8.54 5.93 0.73
N THR A 141 -8.33 7.18 1.17
CA THR A 141 -9.26 8.30 0.89
C THR A 141 -8.65 9.50 0.17
N ALA A 142 -7.40 9.86 0.47
CA ALA A 142 -6.64 10.90 -0.23
C ALA A 142 -6.03 10.44 -1.56
N ARG A 143 -6.20 11.25 -2.60
CA ARG A 143 -5.68 11.01 -3.95
C ARG A 143 -4.15 11.06 -3.97
N ASN A 144 -3.51 10.18 -4.74
CA ASN A 144 -2.06 10.16 -4.98
C ASN A 144 -1.17 10.00 -3.74
N VAL A 145 -1.73 9.75 -2.55
CA VAL A 145 -0.95 9.51 -1.34
C VAL A 145 -0.59 8.03 -1.26
N LEU A 146 0.71 7.75 -1.17
CA LEU A 146 1.25 6.39 -1.09
C LEU A 146 2.16 6.29 0.13
N LEU A 147 2.06 5.19 0.87
CA LEU A 147 2.98 4.85 1.94
C LEU A 147 3.95 3.76 1.46
N SER A 148 5.22 3.88 1.84
CA SER A 148 6.20 2.80 1.74
C SER A 148 6.93 2.59 3.06
N ALA A 149 7.33 1.35 3.32
CA ALA A 149 8.21 1.03 4.45
C ALA A 149 9.34 0.09 4.03
N GLY A 150 10.56 0.44 4.46
CA GLY A 150 11.80 -0.23 4.07
C GLY A 150 12.42 -1.05 5.20
N CYS A 151 13.42 -1.87 4.84
CA CYS A 151 14.29 -2.55 5.81
C CYS A 151 15.28 -1.60 6.52
N ASP A 152 15.23 -0.31 6.20
CA ASP A 152 15.84 0.77 6.98
C ASP A 152 14.99 1.18 8.18
N ASN A 153 13.86 0.51 8.39
CA ASN A 153 12.89 0.74 9.46
C ASN A 153 12.18 2.09 9.36
N ALA A 154 12.34 2.80 8.23
CA ALA A 154 11.65 4.05 7.97
C ALA A 154 10.30 3.79 7.29
N ILE A 155 9.35 4.68 7.56
CA ILE A 155 8.09 4.79 6.81
C ILE A 155 8.09 6.14 6.10
N ILE A 156 7.90 6.14 4.78
CA ILE A 156 7.81 7.37 3.98
C ILE A 156 6.41 7.47 3.38
N ILE A 157 5.81 8.65 3.46
CA ILE A 157 4.54 8.97 2.82
C ILE A 157 4.79 9.99 1.72
N TRP A 158 4.36 9.62 0.52
CA TRP A 158 4.65 10.29 -0.73
C TRP A 158 3.40 10.95 -1.29
N ASN A 159 3.59 12.08 -1.98
CA ASN A 159 2.64 12.52 -3.00
C ASN A 159 3.14 12.05 -4.36
N VAL A 160 2.50 11.02 -4.91
CA VAL A 160 2.86 10.43 -6.21
C VAL A 160 2.66 11.44 -7.36
N GLY A 161 1.72 12.39 -7.22
CA GLY A 161 1.47 13.42 -8.21
C GLY A 161 2.61 14.43 -8.36
N THR A 162 3.43 14.62 -7.32
CA THR A 162 4.60 15.51 -7.35
C THR A 162 5.93 14.74 -7.29
N GLY A 163 5.91 13.48 -6.85
CA GLY A 163 7.09 12.67 -6.58
C GLY A 163 7.81 13.05 -5.28
N GLU A 164 7.19 13.86 -4.42
CA GLU A 164 7.79 14.36 -3.18
C GLU A 164 7.56 13.40 -2.01
N ALA A 165 8.59 13.17 -1.20
CA ALA A 165 8.47 12.62 0.14
C ALA A 165 7.98 13.72 1.09
N LEU A 166 6.76 13.59 1.62
CA LEU A 166 6.14 14.64 2.44
C LEU A 166 6.22 14.36 3.93
N ILE A 167 6.24 13.09 4.33
CA ILE A 167 6.44 12.68 5.72
C ILE A 167 7.46 11.54 5.72
N ASN A 168 8.46 11.63 6.60
CA ASN A 168 9.41 10.57 6.88
C ASN A 168 9.36 10.24 8.37
N LEU A 169 9.17 8.97 8.71
CA LEU A 169 9.13 8.44 10.07
C LEU A 169 10.29 7.45 10.21
N ASP A 170 11.48 7.94 10.55
CA ASP A 170 12.74 7.17 10.59
C ASP A 170 13.20 6.80 12.01
N ASP A 171 12.58 7.38 13.05
CA ASP A 171 12.91 7.16 14.46
C ASP A 171 11.82 6.42 15.27
N MET A 172 10.70 6.06 14.62
CA MET A 172 9.56 5.42 15.27
C MET A 172 9.74 3.90 15.49
N HIS A 173 10.62 3.26 14.71
CA HIS A 173 10.84 1.81 14.73
C HIS A 173 12.32 1.48 14.84
N VAL A 174 12.68 0.69 15.86
CA VAL A 174 14.08 0.28 16.12
C VAL A 174 14.48 -1.01 15.39
N ASP A 175 13.52 -1.76 14.87
CA ASP A 175 13.73 -3.02 14.15
C ASP A 175 12.70 -3.16 13.01
N MET A 176 12.90 -4.16 12.16
CA MET A 176 12.18 -4.41 10.92
C MET A 176 10.66 -4.32 11.08
N ILE A 177 10.03 -3.52 10.23
CA ILE A 177 8.59 -3.40 10.12
C ILE A 177 8.06 -4.60 9.31
N TYR A 178 7.13 -5.35 9.90
CA TYR A 178 6.53 -6.53 9.29
C TYR A 178 5.34 -6.21 8.40
N ASN A 179 4.52 -5.23 8.79
CA ASN A 179 3.44 -4.70 7.96
C ASN A 179 3.03 -3.31 8.46
N VAL A 180 2.35 -2.57 7.56
CA VAL A 180 1.66 -1.31 7.85
C VAL A 180 0.24 -1.41 7.33
N SER A 181 -0.74 -0.85 8.04
CA SER A 181 -2.16 -0.83 7.65
C SER A 181 -2.75 0.54 7.94
N TRP A 182 -3.36 1.16 6.94
CA TRP A 182 -4.17 2.37 7.10
C TRP A 182 -5.49 2.03 7.82
N ASN A 183 -5.97 2.94 8.67
CA ASN A 183 -7.35 2.87 9.15
C ASN A 183 -8.34 3.32 8.04
N ARG A 184 -9.64 3.15 8.27
CA ARG A 184 -10.69 3.36 7.24
C ARG A 184 -10.66 4.72 6.56
N ASN A 185 -10.37 5.80 7.30
CA ASN A 185 -10.34 7.16 6.77
C ASN A 185 -8.92 7.66 6.42
N GLY A 186 -7.89 6.84 6.65
CA GLY A 186 -6.49 7.19 6.42
C GLY A 186 -5.90 8.22 7.40
N SER A 187 -6.55 8.45 8.55
CA SER A 187 -6.00 9.37 9.56
C SER A 187 -4.88 8.75 10.40
N LEU A 188 -4.84 7.42 10.52
CA LEU A 188 -3.89 6.68 11.36
C LEU A 188 -3.32 5.48 10.59
N ILE A 189 -2.11 5.07 10.98
CA ILE A 189 -1.50 3.81 10.56
C ILE A 189 -1.28 2.89 11.75
N CYS A 190 -1.46 1.59 11.53
CA CYS A 190 -1.14 0.52 12.45
C CYS A 190 0.08 -0.22 11.91
N THR A 191 1.08 -0.44 12.76
CA THR A 191 2.34 -1.09 12.38
C THR A 191 2.62 -2.24 13.32
N ALA A 192 3.17 -3.33 12.78
CA ALA A 192 3.75 -4.42 13.57
C ALA A 192 5.24 -4.53 13.26
N SER A 193 6.08 -4.63 14.30
CA SER A 193 7.53 -4.69 14.14
C SER A 193 8.16 -5.90 14.84
N LYS A 194 9.39 -6.22 14.42
CA LYS A 194 10.23 -7.28 14.98
C LYS A 194 10.65 -7.05 16.42
N ASP A 195 10.59 -5.81 16.90
CA ASP A 195 10.72 -5.45 18.32
C ASP A 195 9.54 -5.95 19.18
N LYS A 196 8.59 -6.68 18.57
CA LYS A 196 7.37 -7.23 19.17
C LYS A 196 6.36 -6.18 19.61
N LYS A 197 6.46 -4.96 19.09
CA LYS A 197 5.51 -3.89 19.36
C LYS A 197 4.52 -3.72 18.21
N VAL A 198 3.27 -3.48 18.57
CA VAL A 198 2.24 -2.94 17.68
C VAL A 198 2.01 -1.48 18.03
N ARG A 199 2.10 -0.60 17.04
CA ARG A 199 1.95 0.85 17.21
C ARG A 199 0.84 1.39 16.36
N VAL A 200 0.06 2.30 16.93
CA VAL A 200 -0.87 3.20 16.24
C VAL A 200 -0.23 4.56 16.16
N ILE A 201 -0.06 5.07 14.94
CA ILE A 201 0.68 6.30 14.68
C ILE A 201 -0.23 7.26 13.92
N ASP A 202 -0.25 8.52 14.35
CA ASP A 202 -0.73 9.63 13.51
C ASP A 202 0.45 10.11 12.66
N PRO A 203 0.51 9.75 11.36
CA PRO A 203 1.68 10.04 10.56
C PRO A 203 1.91 11.53 10.35
N ARG A 204 0.85 12.35 10.32
CA ARG A 204 0.98 13.81 10.08
C ARG A 204 1.52 14.54 11.29
N LYS A 205 1.19 14.05 12.49
CA LYS A 205 1.75 14.56 13.75
C LYS A 205 3.08 13.91 14.12
N GLN A 206 3.44 12.82 13.43
CA GLN A 206 4.62 12.01 13.74
C GLN A 206 4.62 11.52 15.20
N GLU A 207 3.44 11.13 15.68
CA GLU A 207 3.20 10.77 17.08
C GLU A 207 2.63 9.36 17.20
N ILE A 208 3.17 8.58 18.14
CA ILE A 208 2.63 7.28 18.53
C ILE A 208 1.44 7.52 19.49
N VAL A 209 0.23 7.28 18.99
CA VAL A 209 -1.03 7.48 19.73
C VAL A 209 -1.30 6.32 20.70
N ALA A 210 -0.91 5.11 20.31
CA ALA A 210 -1.01 3.92 21.17
C ALA A 210 0.11 2.94 20.84
N GLU A 211 0.64 2.26 21.85
CA GLU A 211 1.67 1.24 21.69
C GLU A 211 1.37 0.05 22.61
N LYS A 212 1.59 -1.16 22.10
CA LYS A 212 1.59 -2.39 22.90
C LYS A 212 2.85 -3.17 22.64
N GLU A 213 3.62 -3.43 23.69
CA GLU A 213 4.72 -4.39 23.69
C GLU A 213 4.19 -5.82 23.90
N LYS A 214 4.83 -6.79 23.23
CA LYS A 214 4.55 -8.23 23.35
C LYS A 214 3.08 -8.56 23.09
N THR A 215 2.51 -7.97 22.03
CA THR A 215 1.17 -8.34 21.52
C THR A 215 1.06 -9.85 21.29
N HIS A 216 2.15 -10.46 20.86
CA HIS A 216 2.35 -11.90 20.83
C HIS A 216 3.74 -12.23 21.40
N GLU A 217 3.85 -13.30 22.19
CA GLU A 217 5.11 -13.64 22.87
C GLU A 217 6.14 -14.32 21.95
N GLY A 218 5.68 -14.93 20.86
CA GLY A 218 6.51 -15.64 19.89
C GLY A 218 7.56 -14.76 19.21
N ALA A 219 8.57 -15.41 18.63
CA ALA A 219 9.66 -14.72 17.93
C ALA A 219 9.40 -14.54 16.42
N ARG A 220 8.34 -15.16 15.89
CA ARG A 220 8.01 -15.14 14.47
C ARG A 220 7.27 -13.85 14.09
N PRO A 221 7.26 -13.48 12.80
CA PRO A 221 6.57 -12.27 12.34
C PRO A 221 5.09 -12.27 12.70
N MET A 222 4.59 -11.07 13.03
CA MET A 222 3.17 -10.84 13.27
C MET A 222 2.60 -9.91 12.19
N ARG A 223 1.28 -9.81 12.14
CA ARG A 223 0.53 -8.84 11.34
C ARG A 223 -0.44 -8.10 12.22
N ALA A 224 -0.66 -6.82 11.93
CA ALA A 224 -1.66 -6.00 12.60
C ALA A 224 -2.41 -5.14 11.58
N ILE A 225 -3.73 -5.23 11.56
CA ILE A 225 -4.60 -4.46 10.65
C ILE A 225 -5.70 -3.76 11.43
N PHE A 226 -6.17 -2.62 10.91
CA PHE A 226 -7.38 -1.99 11.42
C PHE A 226 -8.65 -2.72 10.96
N LEU A 227 -9.65 -2.69 11.82
CA LEU A 227 -11.02 -3.06 11.52
C LEU A 227 -11.88 -1.80 11.29
N ALA A 228 -13.10 -1.98 10.81
CA ALA A 228 -13.99 -0.87 10.43
C ALA A 228 -14.41 0.01 11.63
N ASP A 229 -14.45 -0.57 12.83
CA ASP A 229 -14.76 0.08 14.11
C ASP A 229 -13.54 0.80 14.73
N GLY A 230 -12.36 0.68 14.12
CA GLY A 230 -11.10 1.21 14.61
C GLY A 230 -10.34 0.28 15.56
N ASN A 231 -10.89 -0.89 15.91
CA ASN A 231 -10.14 -1.91 16.64
C ASN A 231 -9.02 -2.49 15.76
N ILE A 232 -8.06 -3.15 16.41
CA ILE A 232 -6.89 -3.73 15.73
C ILE A 232 -6.97 -5.24 15.83
N PHE A 233 -6.89 -5.91 14.69
CA PHE A 233 -6.78 -7.35 14.63
C PHE A 233 -5.33 -7.75 14.36
N THR A 234 -4.81 -8.66 15.17
CA THR A 234 -3.44 -9.15 15.04
C THR A 234 -3.39 -10.65 14.85
N THR A 235 -2.44 -11.08 14.01
CA THR A 235 -2.05 -12.48 13.91
C THR A 235 -0.59 -12.62 14.27
N GLY A 236 -0.25 -13.58 15.10
CA GLY A 236 1.13 -13.80 15.52
C GLY A 236 1.32 -15.21 16.05
N PHE A 237 2.28 -15.36 16.95
CA PHE A 237 2.65 -16.66 17.48
C PHE A 237 2.77 -16.63 19.00
N SER A 238 2.34 -17.71 19.66
CA SER A 238 2.58 -17.96 21.07
C SER A 238 4.07 -18.21 21.32
N ARG A 239 4.48 -18.20 22.59
CA ARG A 239 5.84 -18.60 22.99
C ARG A 239 6.16 -20.04 22.55
N MET A 240 5.15 -20.90 22.50
CA MET A 240 5.24 -22.30 22.04
C MET A 240 5.12 -22.44 20.52
N SER A 241 5.15 -21.33 19.77
CA SER A 241 5.02 -21.27 18.31
C SER A 241 3.65 -21.70 17.76
N GLU A 242 2.58 -21.59 18.55
CA GLU A 242 1.22 -21.72 18.03
C GLU A 242 0.77 -20.42 17.38
N ARG A 243 0.10 -20.50 16.24
CA ARG A 243 -0.50 -19.34 15.60
C ARG A 243 -1.65 -18.81 16.46
N GLN A 244 -1.64 -17.51 16.69
CA GLN A 244 -2.60 -16.82 17.54
C GLN A 244 -3.28 -15.69 16.79
N LEU A 245 -4.53 -15.43 17.16
CA LEU A 245 -5.37 -14.33 16.72
C LEU A 245 -5.69 -13.48 17.94
N ALA A 246 -5.56 -12.17 17.83
CA ALA A 246 -5.99 -11.29 18.90
C ALA A 246 -6.73 -10.06 18.38
N LEU A 247 -7.69 -9.61 19.16
CA LEU A 247 -8.45 -8.39 18.91
C LEU A 247 -8.12 -7.38 20.00
N TRP A 248 -7.79 -6.16 19.62
CA TRP A 248 -7.32 -5.12 20.53
C TRP A 248 -8.11 -3.82 20.35
N ASN A 249 -8.35 -3.12 21.46
CA ASN A 249 -8.88 -1.78 21.43
C ASN A 249 -7.71 -0.78 21.48
N PRO A 250 -7.49 0.09 20.48
CA PRO A 250 -6.40 1.06 20.52
C PRO A 250 -6.49 2.04 21.70
N LYS A 251 -7.68 2.27 22.26
CA LYS A 251 -7.86 3.12 23.45
C LYS A 251 -7.43 2.43 24.74
N ASN A 252 -7.43 1.10 24.77
CA ASN A 252 -6.97 0.29 25.89
C ASN A 252 -6.27 -0.97 25.36
N MET A 253 -4.96 -0.88 25.19
CA MET A 253 -4.13 -1.95 24.65
C MET A 253 -3.52 -2.85 25.75
N GLU A 254 -3.91 -2.71 27.02
CA GLU A 254 -3.34 -3.51 28.12
C GLU A 254 -3.66 -5.00 27.95
N GLU A 255 -4.92 -5.33 27.68
CA GLU A 255 -5.39 -6.70 27.49
C GLU A 255 -6.15 -6.83 26.16
N PRO A 256 -6.03 -7.98 25.46
CA PRO A 256 -6.80 -8.22 24.26
C PRO A 256 -8.29 -8.40 24.60
N ILE A 257 -9.17 -7.89 23.74
CA ILE A 257 -10.62 -8.13 23.79
C ILE A 257 -10.90 -9.62 23.61
N ALA A 258 -10.17 -10.26 22.70
CA ALA A 258 -10.21 -11.69 22.45
C ALA A 258 -8.84 -12.18 22.04
N LEU A 259 -8.43 -13.35 22.53
CA LEU A 259 -7.23 -14.07 22.12
C LEU A 259 -7.61 -15.52 21.81
N HIS A 260 -7.29 -15.98 20.62
CA HIS A 260 -7.56 -17.34 20.17
C HIS A 260 -6.32 -18.00 19.63
N GLU A 261 -6.06 -19.22 20.08
CA GLU A 261 -5.00 -20.07 19.56
C GLU A 261 -5.56 -20.95 18.44
N MET A 262 -4.75 -21.23 17.42
CA MET A 262 -5.18 -21.95 16.22
C MET A 262 -4.49 -23.30 16.05
N ASP A 263 -3.26 -23.29 15.55
CA ASP A 263 -2.48 -24.49 15.27
C ASP A 263 -0.98 -24.18 15.34
N THR A 264 -0.13 -25.19 15.21
CA THR A 264 1.33 -25.09 15.34
C THR A 264 2.05 -24.92 14.00
N SER A 265 1.37 -24.42 12.96
CA SER A 265 1.97 -24.24 11.64
C SER A 265 2.97 -23.08 11.62
N ASN A 266 3.95 -23.14 10.72
CA ASN A 266 5.04 -22.16 10.66
C ASN A 266 4.73 -20.89 9.85
N GLY A 267 3.73 -20.93 8.96
CA GLY A 267 3.43 -19.86 8.03
C GLY A 267 2.80 -18.64 8.72
N VAL A 268 3.33 -17.46 8.44
CA VAL A 268 2.76 -16.18 8.89
C VAL A 268 1.37 -16.03 8.28
N LEU A 269 0.35 -15.84 9.11
CA LEU A 269 -1.01 -15.60 8.65
C LEU A 269 -1.13 -14.18 8.12
N LEU A 270 -1.69 -14.06 6.91
CA LEU A 270 -2.07 -12.78 6.33
C LEU A 270 -3.57 -12.57 6.58
N PRO A 271 -3.95 -11.53 7.34
CA PRO A 271 -5.34 -11.18 7.55
C PRO A 271 -5.88 -10.34 6.38
N PHE A 272 -6.94 -10.83 5.74
CA PHE A 272 -7.73 -10.11 4.74
C PHE A 272 -9.09 -9.79 5.35
N TYR A 273 -9.31 -8.52 5.68
CA TYR A 273 -10.54 -8.08 6.34
C TYR A 273 -11.49 -7.42 5.35
N ASP A 274 -12.75 -7.80 5.44
CA ASP A 274 -13.86 -7.24 4.70
C ASP A 274 -14.70 -6.34 5.63
N PRO A 275 -14.62 -5.00 5.48
CA PRO A 275 -15.32 -4.05 6.36
C PRO A 275 -16.83 -4.03 6.13
N ASP A 276 -17.33 -4.55 5.00
CA ASP A 276 -18.76 -4.52 4.67
C ASP A 276 -19.50 -5.68 5.33
N THR A 277 -18.83 -6.83 5.47
CA THR A 277 -19.41 -8.03 6.09
C THR A 277 -18.85 -8.34 7.47
N ASN A 278 -17.83 -7.61 7.94
CA ASN A 278 -17.06 -7.91 9.13
C ASN A 278 -16.48 -9.34 9.14
N ILE A 279 -16.10 -9.85 7.97
CA ILE A 279 -15.45 -11.15 7.86
C ILE A 279 -13.95 -10.94 7.71
N ILE A 280 -13.17 -11.73 8.42
CA ILE A 280 -11.73 -11.80 8.27
C ILE A 280 -11.32 -13.17 7.77
N TYR A 281 -10.53 -13.19 6.70
CA TYR A 281 -9.97 -14.39 6.10
C TYR A 281 -8.49 -14.46 6.43
N LEU A 282 -8.04 -15.64 6.82
CA LEU A 282 -6.67 -15.90 7.24
C LEU A 282 -6.07 -16.99 6.36
N CYS A 283 -4.92 -16.68 5.78
CA CYS A 283 -4.14 -17.64 5.03
C CYS A 283 -2.65 -17.29 5.11
N GLY A 284 -1.79 -18.29 5.26
CA GLY A 284 -0.34 -18.10 5.27
C GLY A 284 0.35 -18.77 4.08
N LYS A 285 1.52 -18.27 3.69
CA LYS A 285 2.35 -18.97 2.71
C LYS A 285 2.72 -20.36 3.24
N GLY A 286 2.56 -21.38 2.39
CA GLY A 286 2.71 -22.79 2.75
C GLY A 286 1.43 -23.47 3.24
N ASP A 287 0.38 -22.73 3.60
CA ASP A 287 -0.90 -23.33 3.97
C ASP A 287 -1.67 -23.81 2.73
N SER A 288 -2.49 -24.85 2.89
CA SER A 288 -3.41 -25.30 1.86
C SER A 288 -4.87 -24.90 2.14
N SER A 289 -5.10 -24.08 3.16
CA SER A 289 -6.43 -23.70 3.64
C SER A 289 -6.59 -22.21 3.85
N ILE A 290 -7.80 -21.69 3.63
CA ILE A 290 -8.22 -20.34 3.98
C ILE A 290 -9.27 -20.47 5.08
N ARG A 291 -8.96 -19.95 6.27
CA ARG A 291 -9.89 -19.94 7.41
C ARG A 291 -10.56 -18.60 7.51
N TYR A 292 -11.82 -18.55 7.92
CA TYR A 292 -12.53 -17.28 8.02
C TYR A 292 -13.43 -17.19 9.25
N PHE A 293 -13.48 -15.99 9.77
CA PHE A 293 -14.12 -15.63 11.04
C PHE A 293 -14.99 -14.40 10.83
N GLU A 294 -16.08 -14.31 11.58
CA GLU A 294 -16.92 -13.13 11.66
C GLU A 294 -16.59 -12.38 12.93
N ILE A 295 -16.39 -11.07 12.82
CA ILE A 295 -16.10 -10.19 13.95
C ILE A 295 -17.40 -9.50 14.35
N THR A 296 -17.72 -9.56 15.64
CA THR A 296 -18.94 -8.96 16.21
C THR A 296 -18.68 -8.41 17.60
N ASP A 297 -19.61 -7.60 18.10
CA ASP A 297 -19.58 -7.08 19.47
C ASP A 297 -20.04 -8.10 20.53
N GLU A 298 -20.47 -9.30 20.12
CA GLU A 298 -20.90 -10.38 21.01
C GLU A 298 -19.72 -11.33 21.31
N SER A 299 -19.44 -11.57 22.59
CA SER A 299 -18.44 -12.55 23.05
C SER A 299 -18.67 -13.94 22.40
N PRO A 300 -17.62 -14.64 21.91
CA PRO A 300 -16.18 -14.34 22.04
C PRO A 300 -15.59 -13.32 21.04
N TYR A 301 -16.42 -12.48 20.42
CA TYR A 301 -16.09 -11.42 19.46
C TYR A 301 -15.59 -11.91 18.10
N VAL A 302 -14.68 -12.90 18.09
CA VAL A 302 -14.16 -13.54 16.88
C VAL A 302 -14.78 -14.91 16.72
N HIS A 303 -15.75 -15.02 15.82
CA HIS A 303 -16.52 -16.25 15.62
C HIS A 303 -16.03 -17.02 14.40
N TYR A 304 -15.50 -18.22 14.61
CA TYR A 304 -15.13 -19.10 13.51
C TYR A 304 -16.35 -19.47 12.66
N LEU A 305 -16.26 -19.25 11.35
CA LEU A 305 -17.31 -19.61 10.40
C LEU A 305 -17.02 -21.00 9.82
N ASN A 306 -16.00 -21.09 8.98
CA ASN A 306 -15.63 -22.31 8.27
C ASN A 306 -14.20 -22.18 7.68
N THR A 307 -13.73 -23.24 7.02
CA THR A 307 -12.43 -23.31 6.36
C THR A 307 -12.62 -23.82 4.94
N PHE A 308 -12.03 -23.13 3.97
CA PHE A 308 -11.80 -23.67 2.64
C PHE A 308 -10.50 -24.46 2.66
N SER A 309 -10.52 -25.71 2.22
CA SER A 309 -9.35 -26.59 2.20
C SER A 309 -9.06 -27.07 0.79
N SER A 310 -7.78 -27.17 0.45
CA SER A 310 -7.29 -27.67 -0.82
C SER A 310 -6.07 -28.56 -0.60
N LYS A 311 -5.59 -29.23 -1.67
CA LYS A 311 -4.44 -30.15 -1.58
C LYS A 311 -3.10 -29.45 -1.71
N GLU A 312 -3.04 -28.37 -2.47
CA GLU A 312 -1.79 -27.69 -2.82
C GLU A 312 -1.53 -26.50 -1.89
N PRO A 313 -0.28 -26.29 -1.44
CA PRO A 313 0.08 -25.15 -0.61
C PRO A 313 0.13 -23.85 -1.43
N GLN A 314 -0.31 -22.74 -0.82
CA GLN A 314 -0.22 -21.42 -1.45
C GLN A 314 1.20 -20.83 -1.35
N ARG A 315 1.64 -20.17 -2.41
CA ARG A 315 2.86 -19.32 -2.42
C ARG A 315 2.56 -17.83 -2.24
N GLY A 316 1.31 -17.45 -2.41
CA GLY A 316 0.83 -16.07 -2.33
C GLY A 316 -0.68 -16.05 -2.50
N MET A 317 -1.29 -14.89 -2.29
CA MET A 317 -2.74 -14.76 -2.27
C MET A 317 -3.16 -13.34 -2.65
N GLY A 318 -3.91 -13.18 -3.74
CA GLY A 318 -4.58 -11.91 -4.05
C GLY A 318 -5.99 -11.88 -3.45
N PHE A 319 -6.50 -10.68 -3.16
CA PHE A 319 -7.86 -10.47 -2.66
C PHE A 319 -8.57 -9.41 -3.49
N MET A 320 -9.69 -9.78 -4.11
CA MET A 320 -10.46 -8.90 -5.00
C MET A 320 -11.20 -7.81 -4.22
N PRO A 321 -11.04 -6.52 -4.58
CA PRO A 321 -11.87 -5.45 -4.07
C PRO A 321 -13.35 -5.67 -4.38
N LYS A 322 -14.24 -5.14 -3.53
CA LYS A 322 -15.70 -5.28 -3.65
C LYS A 322 -16.26 -4.96 -5.03
N ARG A 323 -15.67 -3.97 -5.71
CA ARG A 323 -16.02 -3.54 -7.07
C ARG A 323 -15.86 -4.63 -8.13
N GLY A 324 -15.04 -5.66 -7.89
CA GLY A 324 -14.77 -6.74 -8.86
C GLY A 324 -15.54 -8.05 -8.60
N LEU A 325 -16.44 -8.06 -7.62
CA LEU A 325 -17.23 -9.24 -7.25
C LEU A 325 -18.50 -9.38 -8.09
N ASP A 326 -18.93 -10.62 -8.30
CA ASP A 326 -20.18 -10.95 -8.98
C ASP A 326 -21.34 -10.97 -7.97
N VAL A 327 -21.95 -9.79 -7.76
CA VAL A 327 -23.06 -9.60 -6.81
C VAL A 327 -24.30 -10.44 -7.14
N ASN A 328 -24.50 -10.78 -8.42
CA ASN A 328 -25.64 -11.58 -8.87
C ASN A 328 -25.53 -13.04 -8.40
N LYS A 329 -24.30 -13.52 -8.15
CA LYS A 329 -24.04 -14.86 -7.63
C LYS A 329 -23.86 -14.92 -6.12
N CYS A 330 -24.15 -13.82 -5.40
CA CYS A 330 -23.90 -13.72 -3.96
C CYS A 330 -22.43 -14.01 -3.58
N GLU A 331 -21.49 -13.63 -4.45
CA GLU A 331 -20.06 -13.67 -4.16
C GLU A 331 -19.69 -12.52 -3.22
N ILE A 332 -19.13 -12.83 -2.06
CA ILE A 332 -18.74 -11.83 -1.05
C ILE A 332 -17.23 -11.55 -1.01
N ALA A 333 -16.42 -12.48 -1.53
CA ALA A 333 -14.98 -12.34 -1.70
C ALA A 333 -14.47 -13.24 -2.82
N ARG A 334 -13.39 -12.82 -3.49
CA ARG A 334 -12.66 -13.63 -4.47
C ARG A 334 -11.18 -13.60 -4.14
N PHE A 335 -10.61 -14.78 -3.90
CA PHE A 335 -9.19 -14.97 -3.69
C PHE A 335 -8.50 -15.37 -5.00
N PHE A 336 -7.26 -14.95 -5.17
CA PHE A 336 -6.40 -15.34 -6.29
C PHE A 336 -5.20 -16.09 -5.70
N LYS A 337 -5.38 -17.40 -5.52
CA LYS A 337 -4.39 -18.24 -4.86
C LYS A 337 -3.24 -18.53 -5.81
N LEU A 338 -2.03 -18.14 -5.41
CA LEU A 338 -0.82 -18.47 -6.16
C LEU A 338 -0.31 -19.84 -5.74
N HIS A 339 -0.09 -20.69 -6.73
CA HIS A 339 0.66 -21.93 -6.63
C HIS A 339 2.06 -21.72 -7.20
N GLU A 340 2.83 -22.78 -7.43
CA GLU A 340 4.16 -22.64 -8.04
C GLU A 340 4.11 -22.16 -9.50
N ARG A 341 3.17 -22.67 -10.29
CA ARG A 341 3.03 -22.36 -11.72
C ARG A 341 1.64 -21.92 -12.19
N LYS A 342 0.78 -21.54 -11.25
CA LYS A 342 -0.64 -21.28 -11.50
C LYS A 342 -1.15 -20.20 -10.57
N CYS A 343 -2.06 -19.36 -11.05
CA CYS A 343 -2.95 -18.55 -10.22
C CYS A 343 -4.37 -19.09 -10.34
N GLU A 344 -4.96 -19.46 -9.20
CA GLU A 344 -6.26 -20.11 -9.09
C GLU A 344 -7.25 -19.21 -8.35
N PRO A 345 -8.27 -18.68 -9.04
CA PRO A 345 -9.35 -17.97 -8.39
C PRO A 345 -10.19 -18.90 -7.48
N ILE A 346 -10.50 -18.43 -6.27
CA ILE A 346 -11.39 -19.08 -5.30
C ILE A 346 -12.51 -18.11 -4.94
N ILE A 347 -13.75 -18.51 -5.20
CA ILE A 347 -14.95 -17.71 -5.03
C ILE A 347 -15.57 -18.04 -3.67
N MET A 348 -15.73 -17.04 -2.80
CA MET A 348 -16.43 -17.17 -1.52
C MET A 348 -17.87 -16.73 -1.68
N THR A 349 -18.81 -17.65 -1.51
CA THR A 349 -20.24 -17.43 -1.81
C THR A 349 -21.10 -17.58 -0.57
N VAL A 350 -22.07 -16.69 -0.41
CA VAL A 350 -23.19 -16.88 0.52
C VAL A 350 -24.32 -17.59 -0.23
N PRO A 351 -24.72 -18.82 0.14
CA PRO A 351 -25.77 -19.53 -0.57
C PRO A 351 -27.14 -18.91 -0.33
N ARG A 352 -27.58 -18.03 -1.24
CA ARG A 352 -28.95 -17.53 -1.32
C ARG A 352 -29.63 -18.06 -2.58
N LYS A 353 -30.94 -18.31 -2.49
CA LYS A 353 -31.80 -18.72 -3.62
C LYS A 353 -32.68 -17.55 -4.02
N SER A 354 -32.07 -16.50 -4.55
CA SER A 354 -32.77 -15.28 -4.96
C SER A 354 -32.05 -14.64 -6.15
N ASP A 355 -32.81 -14.25 -7.15
CA ASP A 355 -32.32 -13.47 -8.30
C ASP A 355 -32.35 -11.96 -8.01
N LEU A 356 -32.95 -11.55 -6.89
CA LEU A 356 -32.94 -10.17 -6.42
C LEU A 356 -31.59 -9.82 -5.78
N PHE A 357 -31.16 -8.57 -6.00
CA PHE A 357 -30.00 -8.00 -5.31
C PHE A 357 -30.15 -8.10 -3.79
N GLN A 358 -29.10 -8.57 -3.11
CA GLN A 358 -29.09 -8.79 -1.67
C GLN A 358 -28.50 -7.57 -0.95
N ASP A 359 -29.33 -6.57 -0.66
CA ASP A 359 -28.92 -5.33 0.02
C ASP A 359 -28.25 -5.62 1.39
N ASP A 360 -28.61 -6.72 2.05
CA ASP A 360 -28.01 -7.11 3.33
C ASP A 360 -26.58 -7.65 3.22
N LEU A 361 -26.17 -8.14 2.05
CA LEU A 361 -24.82 -8.65 1.80
C LEU A 361 -23.89 -7.58 1.22
N TYR A 362 -24.47 -6.58 0.56
CA TYR A 362 -23.76 -5.55 -0.18
C TYR A 362 -24.22 -4.15 0.26
N PRO A 363 -23.84 -3.70 1.47
CA PRO A 363 -23.99 -2.30 1.83
C PRO A 363 -23.15 -1.42 0.89
N ASP A 364 -23.38 -0.11 0.94
CA ASP A 364 -22.58 0.83 0.15
C ASP A 364 -21.10 0.72 0.57
N THR A 365 -20.23 0.53 -0.42
CA THR A 365 -18.81 0.19 -0.23
C THR A 365 -17.90 1.30 -0.74
N ALA A 366 -16.63 1.29 -0.37
CA ALA A 366 -15.67 2.29 -0.83
C ALA A 366 -15.53 2.30 -2.36
N GLY A 367 -15.80 3.46 -2.96
CA GLY A 367 -15.70 3.68 -4.41
C GLY A 367 -14.27 3.99 -4.89
N PRO A 368 -14.10 4.16 -6.21
CA PRO A 368 -12.83 4.54 -6.82
C PRO A 368 -12.55 6.05 -6.75
N GLU A 369 -13.45 6.87 -6.21
CA GLU A 369 -13.24 8.31 -6.10
C GLU A 369 -12.58 8.63 -4.75
N ALA A 370 -11.48 9.38 -4.80
CA ALA A 370 -10.82 9.90 -3.61
C ALA A 370 -11.70 10.96 -2.95
N ALA A 371 -11.83 10.89 -1.62
CA ALA A 371 -12.60 11.85 -0.83
C ALA A 371 -11.84 13.17 -0.62
N LEU A 372 -10.51 13.13 -0.67
CA LEU A 372 -9.62 14.28 -0.46
C LEU A 372 -8.57 14.34 -1.56
N GLU A 373 -8.13 15.54 -1.90
CA GLU A 373 -6.86 15.71 -2.60
C GLU A 373 -5.67 15.53 -1.64
N ALA A 374 -4.48 15.28 -2.18
CA ALA A 374 -3.28 15.04 -1.37
C ALA A 374 -3.03 16.22 -0.41
N GLU A 375 -3.02 17.44 -0.94
CA GLU A 375 -2.74 18.68 -0.21
C GLU A 375 -3.69 18.86 0.98
N GLU A 376 -4.98 18.58 0.77
CA GLU A 376 -6.01 18.68 1.80
C GLU A 376 -5.76 17.73 2.97
N TRP A 377 -5.32 16.50 2.67
CA TRP A 377 -5.00 15.53 3.72
C TRP A 377 -3.74 15.94 4.50
N PHE A 378 -2.70 16.43 3.82
CA PHE A 378 -1.48 16.95 4.46
C PHE A 378 -1.75 18.21 5.30
N GLU A 379 -2.73 19.03 4.93
CA GLU A 379 -3.22 20.16 5.75
C GLU A 379 -3.98 19.71 7.02
N GLY A 380 -4.26 18.41 7.16
CA GLY A 380 -4.86 17.82 8.36
C GLY A 380 -6.35 17.48 8.23
N LYS A 381 -6.96 17.60 7.04
CA LYS A 381 -8.36 17.18 6.82
C LYS A 381 -8.47 15.65 6.88
N ASN A 382 -9.61 15.18 7.36
CA ASN A 382 -9.98 13.77 7.39
C ASN A 382 -11.34 13.61 6.72
N ALA A 383 -11.49 12.58 5.89
CA ALA A 383 -12.76 12.23 5.29
C ALA A 383 -12.85 10.70 5.18
N ASP A 384 -14.05 10.18 5.38
CA ASP A 384 -14.34 8.78 5.12
C ASP A 384 -14.37 8.50 3.60
N PRO A 385 -14.15 7.24 3.16
CA PRO A 385 -14.22 6.88 1.75
C PRO A 385 -15.59 7.24 1.15
N LEU A 386 -15.59 7.75 -0.08
CA LEU A 386 -16.83 7.99 -0.82
C LEU A 386 -17.47 6.65 -1.16
N LEU A 387 -18.69 6.43 -0.69
CA LEU A 387 -19.38 5.15 -0.82
C LEU A 387 -20.16 5.07 -2.13
N ILE A 388 -20.19 3.87 -2.73
CA ILE A 388 -20.98 3.56 -3.93
C ILE A 388 -21.81 2.30 -3.70
N SER A 389 -22.97 2.24 -4.35
CA SER A 389 -23.82 1.05 -4.35
C SER A 389 -23.40 0.07 -5.45
N LEU A 390 -23.36 -1.22 -5.14
CA LEU A 390 -23.04 -2.29 -6.09
C LEU A 390 -24.27 -2.86 -6.84
N LYS A 391 -25.47 -2.31 -6.60
CA LYS A 391 -26.74 -2.85 -7.09
C LYS A 391 -26.83 -3.04 -8.61
N HIS A 392 -26.18 -2.16 -9.38
CA HIS A 392 -26.17 -2.20 -10.84
C HIS A 392 -24.87 -2.79 -11.41
N GLY A 393 -24.05 -3.42 -10.56
CA GLY A 393 -22.68 -3.78 -10.90
C GLY A 393 -21.76 -2.56 -10.95
N TYR A 394 -20.46 -2.82 -10.94
CA TYR A 394 -19.46 -1.77 -11.10
C TYR A 394 -19.20 -1.53 -12.59
N ILE A 395 -19.45 -0.30 -13.04
CA ILE A 395 -19.02 0.16 -14.36
C ILE A 395 -17.78 1.03 -14.13
N PRO A 396 -16.60 0.61 -14.61
CA PRO A 396 -15.39 1.42 -14.50
C PRO A 396 -15.62 2.79 -15.15
N GLY A 397 -15.39 3.87 -14.39
CA GLY A 397 -15.43 5.22 -14.93
C GLY A 397 -14.29 5.47 -15.93
N LYS A 398 -14.36 6.60 -16.64
CA LYS A 398 -13.19 7.10 -17.41
C LYS A 398 -12.10 7.51 -16.41
N ASN A 399 -11.15 6.62 -16.16
CA ASN A 399 -10.00 6.94 -15.32
C ASN A 399 -9.12 7.97 -16.03
N ARG A 400 -8.66 8.97 -15.28
CA ARG A 400 -7.69 9.95 -15.76
C ARG A 400 -6.30 9.33 -15.69
N ASP A 401 -5.49 9.54 -16.72
CA ASP A 401 -4.07 9.18 -16.67
C ASP A 401 -3.41 9.86 -15.46
N LEU A 402 -2.57 9.12 -14.75
CA LEU A 402 -1.76 9.69 -13.67
C LEU A 402 -0.74 10.66 -14.29
N LYS A 403 -0.93 11.95 -14.05
CA LYS A 403 0.01 13.00 -14.43
C LYS A 403 0.88 13.36 -13.24
N VAL A 404 2.19 13.27 -13.44
CA VAL A 404 3.17 13.68 -12.44
C VAL A 404 3.76 15.02 -12.84
N VAL A 405 3.59 16.01 -11.96
CA VAL A 405 4.14 17.36 -12.14
C VAL A 405 5.14 17.58 -11.01
N LYS A 406 6.42 17.34 -11.30
CA LYS A 406 7.50 17.65 -10.36
C LYS A 406 7.55 19.16 -10.17
N LYS A 407 7.46 19.64 -8.91
CA LYS A 407 7.67 21.06 -8.62
C LYS A 407 9.14 21.39 -8.88
N ASN A 408 9.40 22.38 -9.72
CA ASN A 408 10.76 22.89 -9.91
C ASN A 408 11.17 23.65 -8.65
N ILE A 409 12.33 23.32 -8.08
CA ILE A 409 12.90 23.95 -6.87
C ILE A 409 13.13 25.48 -7.06
N LEU A 410 13.07 25.98 -8.30
CA LEU A 410 13.19 27.40 -8.67
C LEU A 410 11.87 28.19 -8.60
N ASP A 411 10.71 27.55 -8.43
CA ASP A 411 9.40 28.23 -8.44
C ASP A 411 8.95 28.74 -7.06
N ASN A 412 9.78 28.61 -6.02
CA ASN A 412 9.59 29.32 -4.75
C ASN A 412 9.97 30.81 -4.87
N LYS A 413 9.26 31.55 -5.72
CA LYS A 413 9.01 32.97 -5.53
C LYS A 413 7.61 33.12 -4.98
N PRO A 414 7.38 33.90 -3.91
CA PRO A 414 6.03 34.09 -3.39
C PRO A 414 5.19 34.75 -4.49
N ALA A 415 4.15 34.03 -4.93
CA ALA A 415 3.21 34.51 -5.92
C ALA A 415 2.45 35.71 -5.33
N ALA A 416 2.77 36.90 -5.84
CA ALA A 416 1.94 38.08 -5.63
C ALA A 416 0.54 37.82 -6.21
N ASN A 417 -0.46 37.91 -5.35
CA ASN A 417 -1.89 37.82 -5.64
C ASN A 417 -2.27 38.56 -6.94
N LYS A 418 -2.80 37.84 -7.92
CA LYS A 418 -3.65 38.42 -8.96
C LYS A 418 -5.09 38.48 -8.44
N LYS A 419 -5.50 39.65 -7.93
CA LYS A 419 -6.90 40.09 -7.99
C LYS A 419 -7.01 41.35 -8.85
N SER A 420 -8.05 41.33 -9.65
CA SER A 420 -8.50 42.23 -10.71
C SER A 420 -8.43 43.73 -10.43
N ASP A 421 -8.00 44.48 -11.44
CA ASP A 421 -8.03 45.93 -11.56
C ASP A 421 -9.46 46.51 -11.56
N LEU A 422 -9.72 47.49 -10.70
CA LEU A 422 -10.57 48.66 -10.98
C LEU A 422 -10.00 49.88 -10.21
N ILE A 423 -9.28 50.71 -10.97
CA ILE A 423 -9.12 52.18 -10.91
C ILE A 423 -9.37 52.88 -9.55
N SER A 424 -8.32 53.42 -8.93
CA SER A 424 -8.17 54.86 -8.63
C SER A 424 -6.83 55.15 -7.94
N ALA A 425 -6.14 56.21 -8.39
CA ALA A 425 -4.95 56.79 -7.76
C ALA A 425 -5.33 58.12 -7.06
N PRO A 426 -4.45 58.79 -6.28
CA PRO A 426 -3.39 58.31 -5.38
C PRO A 426 -3.49 58.98 -3.98
N LYS A 427 -2.83 58.44 -2.94
CA LYS A 427 -2.31 59.26 -1.79
C LYS A 427 -1.04 58.64 -1.20
N LYS A 428 -0.03 59.50 -1.04
CA LYS A 428 1.27 59.26 -0.41
C LYS A 428 1.13 58.89 1.07
N ALA A 429 1.89 57.89 1.52
CA ALA A 429 2.44 57.83 2.88
C ALA A 429 3.74 57.01 2.83
N ALA A 430 4.75 57.51 3.55
CA ALA A 430 6.16 57.14 3.47
C ALA A 430 6.53 55.95 4.37
N ASP A 431 7.61 55.28 3.94
CA ASP A 431 8.67 54.52 4.63
C ASP A 431 8.44 53.86 6.00
N ALA A 432 8.87 52.60 6.04
CA ALA A 432 9.86 52.13 7.02
C ALA A 432 10.68 50.96 6.41
N SER A 433 11.78 51.26 5.71
CA SER A 433 12.80 50.26 5.35
C SER A 433 13.66 49.95 6.57
N ASN A 434 13.83 48.66 6.87
CA ASN A 434 14.58 48.20 8.04
C ASN A 434 16.09 48.17 7.69
N PRO A 435 16.94 49.06 8.23
CA PRO A 435 18.34 49.26 7.81
C PRO A 435 19.22 48.00 7.98
N GLN A 436 18.77 47.08 8.83
CA GLN A 436 19.50 45.86 9.16
C GLN A 436 19.42 44.78 8.08
N ASN A 437 18.46 44.87 7.16
CA ASN A 437 18.31 43.93 6.05
C ASN A 437 19.13 44.35 4.82
N GLU A 438 19.28 45.66 4.57
CA GLU A 438 20.15 46.17 3.49
C GLU A 438 21.62 45.92 3.80
N ALA A 439 22.05 46.14 5.06
CA ALA A 439 23.43 45.86 5.47
C ALA A 439 23.80 44.37 5.34
N LYS A 440 22.88 43.46 5.70
CA LYS A 440 23.08 42.01 5.52
C LYS A 440 23.13 41.61 4.04
N LEU A 441 22.34 42.27 3.19
CA LEU A 441 22.34 41.99 1.76
C LEU A 441 23.65 42.43 1.09
N GLU A 442 24.18 43.59 1.47
CA GLU A 442 25.50 44.04 0.98
C GLU A 442 26.64 43.13 1.45
N GLU A 443 26.58 42.63 2.69
CA GLU A 443 27.57 41.69 3.22
C GLU A 443 27.57 40.37 2.44
N ILE A 444 26.40 39.80 2.18
CA ILE A 444 26.24 38.57 1.39
C ILE A 444 26.72 38.77 -0.07
N LEU A 445 26.43 39.92 -0.68
CA LEU A 445 26.90 40.23 -2.04
C LEU A 445 28.43 40.34 -2.11
N LYS A 446 29.06 40.84 -1.04
CA LYS A 446 30.51 40.95 -0.95
C LYS A 446 31.18 39.59 -0.77
N GLU A 447 30.58 38.70 0.03
CA GLU A 447 31.04 37.32 0.18
C GLU A 447 30.92 36.54 -1.13
N LEU A 448 29.79 36.66 -1.84
CA LEU A 448 29.61 36.01 -3.15
C LEU A 448 30.64 36.47 -4.18
N LYS A 449 31.00 37.76 -4.18
CA LYS A 449 32.05 38.28 -5.07
C LYS A 449 33.42 37.70 -4.71
N SER A 450 33.75 37.64 -3.41
CA SER A 450 35.00 37.05 -2.92
C SER A 450 35.14 35.58 -3.28
N ILE A 451 34.07 34.79 -3.10
CA ILE A 451 34.04 33.36 -3.47
C ILE A 451 34.23 33.19 -4.98
N LYS A 452 33.58 34.04 -5.79
CA LYS A 452 33.71 33.98 -7.25
C LYS A 452 35.14 34.29 -7.72
N ASP A 453 35.79 35.29 -7.12
CA ASP A 453 37.19 35.62 -7.43
C ASP A 453 38.13 34.49 -7.00
N MET A 454 37.84 33.81 -5.88
CA MET A 454 38.62 32.66 -5.39
C MET A 454 38.50 31.46 -6.33
N ILE A 455 37.29 31.14 -6.81
CA ILE A 455 37.07 30.07 -7.80
C ILE A 455 37.84 30.36 -9.09
N SER A 456 37.76 31.59 -9.60
CA SER A 456 38.50 31.98 -10.81
C SER A 456 40.02 31.81 -10.63
N SER A 457 40.55 32.13 -9.44
CA SER A 457 41.97 31.95 -9.14
C SER A 457 42.39 30.47 -9.03
N GLN A 458 41.48 29.61 -8.56
CA GLN A 458 41.69 28.17 -8.49
C GLN A 458 41.65 27.54 -9.87
N ASP A 459 40.73 27.94 -10.74
CA ASP A 459 40.65 27.46 -12.12
C ASP A 459 41.93 27.79 -12.92
N GLU A 460 42.47 29.00 -12.77
CA GLU A 460 43.75 29.35 -13.39
C GLU A 460 44.92 28.51 -12.86
N ARG A 461 44.90 28.20 -11.56
CA ARG A 461 45.93 27.37 -10.93
C ARG A 461 45.85 25.91 -11.38
N ILE A 462 44.63 25.38 -11.49
CA ILE A 462 44.38 24.02 -12.01
C ILE A 462 44.85 23.94 -13.46
N SER A 463 44.50 24.92 -14.31
CA SER A 463 44.94 24.97 -15.70
C SER A 463 46.47 25.00 -15.84
N LYS A 464 47.18 25.76 -15.00
CA LYS A 464 48.66 25.76 -14.98
C LYS A 464 49.25 24.43 -14.54
N LEU A 465 48.65 23.77 -13.56
CA LEU A 465 49.10 22.45 -13.09
C LEU A 465 48.87 21.37 -14.16
N GLU A 466 47.74 21.40 -14.86
CA GLU A 466 47.45 20.51 -15.99
C GLU A 466 48.46 20.68 -17.13
N GLN A 467 48.83 21.93 -17.46
CA GLN A 467 49.87 22.22 -18.45
C GLN A 467 51.27 21.76 -18.01
N GLN A 468 51.57 21.80 -16.71
CA GLN A 468 52.84 21.28 -16.17
C GLN A 468 52.86 19.75 -16.17
N MET A 469 51.75 19.09 -15.84
CA MET A 469 51.64 17.63 -15.92
C MET A 469 51.75 17.13 -17.37
N ALA A 470 51.18 17.85 -18.34
CA ALA A 470 51.32 17.52 -19.75
C ALA A 470 52.77 17.58 -20.25
N LYS A 471 53.62 18.43 -19.66
CA LYS A 471 55.06 18.54 -20.00
C LYS A 471 55.96 17.50 -19.33
N ILE A 472 55.44 16.74 -18.36
CA ILE A 472 56.18 15.68 -17.66
C ILE A 472 55.88 14.30 -18.29
N GLY A 473 54.88 14.24 -19.18
CA GLY A 473 54.45 13.02 -19.88
C GLY A 473 55.04 12.80 -21.28
N ASP A 474 55.85 13.73 -21.79
CA ASP A 474 56.72 13.61 -22.97
C ASP A 474 58.20 13.62 -22.51
#